data_AF-A0A1Q3YEH0-F1
#
_entry.id   AF-A0A1Q3YEH0-F1
#
_cell.length_a   1.000
_cell.length_b   1.000
_cell.length_c   1.000
_cell.angle_alpha   90.00
_cell.angle_beta   90.00
_cell.angle_gamma   90.00
#
_symmetry.space_group_name_H-M   'P 1'
#
loop_
_entity.id
_entity.type
_entity.pdbx_description
1 polymer ?
#
loop_
_entity_poly.entity_id
_entity_poly.type
_entity_poly.pdbx_seq_one_letter_code
_entity_poly.pdbx_strand_id
1 'polypeptide(L)'
;MKSTTLLACTLVLATLGSSPLLARDRSDDHAKRPHATAQTQQQQPGGFDHDMQAVAHTAADGEPGWGWQYFCDPVHARAVVISPDGQYYLSRGKGLRWVAGVQS
;
A
#
# COMPACT_ATOMS: atom_id res chain seq x y z
N MET A 1 -7.04 -26.99 -22.39
CA MET A 1 -7.18 -27.60 -21.05
C MET A 1 -6.64 -26.59 -20.05
N LYS A 2 -7.44 -26.25 -19.04
CA LYS A 2 -7.15 -25.23 -18.03
C LYS A 2 -6.38 -25.91 -16.89
N SER A 3 -5.22 -25.41 -16.49
CA SER A 3 -4.58 -25.83 -15.23
C SER A 3 -4.13 -24.61 -14.44
N THR A 4 -4.98 -24.30 -13.48
CA THR A 4 -4.90 -23.25 -12.47
C THR A 4 -3.89 -23.67 -11.40
N THR A 5 -2.91 -22.82 -11.07
CA THR A 5 -2.05 -23.03 -9.91
C THR A 5 -2.48 -22.04 -8.82
N LEU A 6 -3.29 -22.51 -7.87
CA LEU A 6 -3.63 -21.75 -6.67
C LEU A 6 -2.50 -21.92 -5.66
N LEU A 7 -1.73 -20.86 -5.44
CA LEU A 7 -0.74 -20.80 -4.36
C LEU A 7 -1.47 -20.35 -3.09
N ALA A 8 -1.72 -21.30 -2.18
CA ALA A 8 -2.32 -21.06 -0.88
C ALA A 8 -1.26 -20.48 0.07
N CYS A 9 -1.32 -19.17 0.34
CA CYS A 9 -0.52 -18.55 1.41
C CYS A 9 -1.23 -18.70 2.74
N THR A 10 -1.00 -19.81 3.44
CA THR A 10 -1.36 -19.95 4.85
C THR A 10 -0.27 -19.32 5.71
N LEU A 11 -0.57 -18.21 6.38
CA LEU A 11 0.27 -17.71 7.47
C LEU A 11 -0.58 -17.57 8.73
N VAL A 12 -0.49 -18.58 9.58
CA VAL A 12 -0.94 -18.51 10.98
C VAL A 12 0.26 -18.06 11.78
N LEU A 13 0.18 -16.91 12.43
CA LEU A 13 1.02 -16.61 13.57
C LEU A 13 0.16 -15.91 14.64
N ALA A 14 -0.14 -16.68 15.69
CA ALA A 14 -0.75 -16.22 16.92
C ALA A 14 0.35 -15.95 17.97
N THR A 15 0.20 -14.89 18.76
CA THR A 15 0.51 -14.70 20.21
C THR A 15 0.86 -13.22 20.49
N LEU A 16 -0.06 -12.44 21.09
CA LEU A 16 -0.22 -12.12 22.53
C LEU A 16 0.81 -11.11 23.11
N GLY A 17 0.33 -9.96 23.60
CA GLY A 17 1.09 -9.05 24.44
C GLY A 17 0.29 -7.80 24.86
N SER A 18 -0.10 -7.73 26.13
CA SER A 18 -0.96 -6.70 26.75
C SER A 18 -0.22 -5.41 27.15
N SER A 19 -1.02 -4.37 27.39
CA SER A 19 -0.81 -2.94 27.73
C SER A 19 0.27 -2.56 28.78
N PRO A 20 0.60 -1.25 28.88
CA PRO A 20 -0.02 -0.48 29.97
C PRO A 20 -0.52 0.93 29.59
N LEU A 21 -1.57 1.35 30.31
CA LEU A 21 -2.00 2.73 30.48
C LEU A 21 -0.87 3.55 31.12
N LEU A 22 -0.47 4.65 30.49
CA LEU A 22 0.19 5.76 31.17
C LEU A 22 -0.66 7.01 31.02
N ALA A 23 -1.24 7.42 32.14
CA ALA A 23 -1.73 8.76 32.33
C ALA A 23 -0.55 9.74 32.19
N ARG A 24 -0.67 10.72 31.29
CA ARG A 24 0.17 11.91 31.36
C ARG A 24 -0.64 13.13 30.95
N ASP A 25 -1.08 13.80 32.01
CA ASP A 25 -1.48 15.19 32.08
C ASP A 25 -0.32 16.10 31.61
N ARG A 26 -0.58 16.87 30.54
CA ARG A 26 -0.16 18.26 30.32
C ARG A 26 -0.64 18.71 28.95
N SER A 27 -1.58 19.65 28.94
CA SER A 27 -1.73 20.59 27.83
C SER A 27 -0.47 21.45 27.78
N ASP A 28 0.19 21.51 26.63
CA ASP A 28 0.72 22.74 26.04
C ASP A 28 1.28 22.47 24.63
N ASP A 29 1.19 23.53 23.83
CA ASP A 29 1.30 23.72 22.40
C ASP A 29 2.47 23.09 21.61
N HIS A 30 2.15 22.87 20.32
CA HIS A 30 3.04 22.87 19.16
C HIS A 30 4.28 21.97 19.19
N ALA A 31 4.11 20.71 18.79
CA ALA A 31 5.19 19.91 18.22
C ALA A 31 4.67 19.00 17.09
N LYS A 32 5.40 19.04 15.96
CA LYS A 32 5.28 18.23 14.75
C LYS A 32 4.52 16.91 14.96
N ARG A 33 3.38 16.77 14.28
CA ARG A 33 2.79 15.47 14.02
C ARG A 33 3.83 14.64 13.24
N PRO A 34 4.26 13.47 13.72
CA PRO A 34 4.90 12.50 12.85
C PRO A 34 3.88 12.13 11.78
N HIS A 35 4.34 12.05 10.54
CA HIS A 35 3.58 11.53 9.41
C HIS A 35 3.19 10.09 9.69
N ALA A 36 2.10 9.89 10.44
CA ALA A 36 1.30 8.71 10.34
C ALA A 36 0.70 8.76 8.94
N THR A 37 1.25 7.97 8.02
CA THR A 37 0.74 7.65 6.69
C THR A 37 -0.59 6.90 6.81
N ALA A 38 -1.58 7.55 7.39
CA ALA A 38 -2.99 7.27 7.21
C ALA A 38 -3.53 8.34 6.25
N GLN A 39 -2.98 8.36 5.03
CA GLN A 39 -3.66 9.01 3.91
C GLN A 39 -4.59 7.96 3.31
N THR A 40 -5.72 7.72 3.97
CA THR A 40 -6.93 7.29 3.28
C THR A 40 -7.31 8.43 2.33
N GLN A 41 -6.73 8.39 1.13
CA GLN A 41 -7.13 9.24 0.03
C GLN A 41 -8.65 9.05 -0.17
N GLN A 42 -9.38 10.15 -0.01
CA GLN A 42 -10.81 10.24 -0.25
C GLN A 42 -11.16 9.53 -1.56
N GLN A 43 -11.89 8.42 -1.47
CA GLN A 43 -12.49 7.75 -2.61
C GLN A 43 -13.43 8.71 -3.32
N GLN A 44 -13.02 9.21 -4.49
CA GLN A 44 -13.91 9.90 -5.40
C GLN A 44 -14.88 8.89 -6.05
N PRO A 45 -16.20 9.10 -5.98
CA PRO A 45 -17.17 8.19 -6.55
C PRO A 45 -17.31 8.46 -8.05
N GLY A 46 -16.44 7.89 -8.89
CA GLY A 46 -16.69 7.90 -10.34
C GLY A 46 -15.59 7.48 -11.34
N GLY A 47 -14.41 7.01 -10.92
CA GLY A 47 -13.30 6.65 -11.84
C GLY A 47 -12.97 5.17 -11.87
N PHE A 48 -12.46 4.65 -13.00
CA PHE A 48 -12.07 3.24 -13.32
C PHE A 48 -11.25 2.46 -12.27
N ASP A 49 -10.94 3.10 -11.15
CA ASP A 49 -10.01 2.69 -10.10
C ASP A 49 -10.75 2.14 -8.87
N HIS A 50 -12.10 2.09 -8.89
CA HIS A 50 -12.95 1.76 -7.74
C HIS A 50 -12.56 0.48 -7.00
N ASP A 51 -12.09 -0.53 -7.72
CA ASP A 51 -11.75 -1.84 -7.17
C ASP A 51 -10.24 -2.01 -6.91
N MET A 52 -9.45 -0.94 -7.02
CA MET A 52 -8.03 -0.99 -6.67
C MET A 52 -7.88 -1.04 -5.15
N GLN A 53 -7.27 -2.12 -4.69
CA GLN A 53 -6.96 -2.37 -3.29
C GLN A 53 -5.48 -2.13 -3.04
N ALA A 54 -5.18 -1.42 -1.96
CA ALA A 54 -3.80 -1.27 -1.50
C ALA A 54 -3.24 -2.64 -1.07
N VAL A 55 -2.03 -2.96 -1.53
CA VAL A 55 -1.30 -4.17 -1.14
C VAL A 55 -0.24 -3.78 -0.12
N ALA A 56 -0.36 -4.34 1.08
CA ALA A 56 0.63 -4.12 2.13
C ALA A 56 1.98 -4.73 1.73
N HIS A 57 3.07 -4.01 2.02
CA HIS A 57 4.43 -4.51 1.94
C HIS A 57 5.18 -4.13 3.21
N THR A 58 6.23 -4.86 3.56
CA THR A 58 6.96 -4.70 4.82
C THR A 58 8.41 -4.28 4.62
N ALA A 59 8.74 -3.72 3.45
CA ALA A 59 10.11 -3.31 3.13
C ALA A 59 10.54 -2.17 4.07
N ALA A 60 11.63 -2.38 4.78
CA ALA A 60 12.25 -1.39 5.65
C ALA A 60 13.14 -0.41 4.86
N ASP A 61 13.57 0.68 5.49
CA ASP A 61 14.44 1.66 4.85
C ASP A 61 15.74 1.00 4.35
N GLY A 62 16.13 1.33 3.11
CA GLY A 62 17.24 0.71 2.40
C GLY A 62 16.96 -0.67 1.79
N GLU A 63 15.79 -1.27 2.01
CA GLU A 63 15.40 -2.54 1.36
C GLU A 63 14.78 -2.33 -0.02
N PRO A 64 14.94 -3.29 -0.94
CA PRO A 64 14.20 -3.28 -2.21
C PRO A 64 12.69 -3.18 -1.97
N GLY A 65 12.04 -2.22 -2.64
CA GLY A 65 10.61 -1.98 -2.47
C GLY A 65 10.27 -0.96 -1.38
N TRP A 66 11.26 -0.42 -0.65
CA TRP A 66 11.01 0.70 0.26
C TRP A 66 10.51 1.94 -0.49
N GLY A 67 9.47 2.57 0.04
CA GLY A 67 8.81 3.73 -0.55
C GLY A 67 7.94 3.46 -1.78
N TRP A 68 7.89 2.22 -2.27
CA TRP A 68 7.00 1.84 -3.36
C TRP A 68 5.57 1.62 -2.85
N GLN A 69 4.59 2.05 -3.63
CA GLN A 69 3.17 1.80 -3.31
C GLN A 69 2.58 0.82 -4.32
N TYR A 70 1.82 -0.15 -3.84
CA TYR A 70 1.28 -1.25 -4.64
C TYR A 70 -0.24 -1.28 -4.53
N PHE A 71 -0.90 -1.38 -5.68
CA PHE A 71 -2.35 -1.50 -5.78
C PHE A 71 -2.70 -2.62 -6.76
N CYS A 72 -3.72 -3.41 -6.44
CA CYS A 72 -4.24 -4.42 -7.35
C CYS A 72 -5.76 -4.41 -7.37
N ASP A 73 -6.33 -4.69 -8.53
CA ASP A 73 -7.71 -5.17 -8.61
C ASP A 73 -7.65 -6.66 -8.99
N PRO A 74 -8.01 -7.54 -8.05
CA PRO A 74 -7.94 -8.98 -8.25
C PRO A 74 -8.98 -9.50 -9.26
N VAL A 75 -10.08 -8.76 -9.50
CA VAL A 75 -11.17 -9.18 -10.41
C VAL A 75 -10.73 -9.01 -11.87
N HIS A 76 -10.09 -7.89 -12.20
CA HIS A 76 -9.70 -7.57 -13.58
C HIS A 76 -8.20 -7.79 -13.88
N ALA A 77 -7.46 -8.42 -12.96
CA ALA A 77 -6.03 -8.70 -13.08
C ALA A 77 -5.21 -7.47 -13.51
N ARG A 78 -5.54 -6.31 -12.92
CA ARG A 78 -4.80 -5.05 -13.11
C ARG A 78 -4.04 -4.71 -11.83
N ALA A 79 -2.89 -4.07 -11.99
CA ALA A 79 -2.09 -3.58 -10.87
C ALA A 79 -1.47 -2.24 -11.22
N VAL A 80 -1.37 -1.36 -10.24
CA VAL A 80 -0.64 -0.10 -10.32
C VAL A 80 0.46 -0.12 -9.29
N VAL A 81 1.64 0.32 -9.70
CA VAL A 81 2.81 0.45 -8.84
C VAL A 81 3.35 1.86 -8.99
N ILE A 82 3.55 2.54 -7.86
CA ILE A 82 4.03 3.92 -7.83
C ILE A 82 5.41 3.92 -7.18
N SER A 83 6.42 4.44 -7.88
CA SER A 83 7.76 4.58 -7.34
C SER A 83 7.84 5.72 -6.30
N PRO A 84 8.86 5.73 -5.42
CA PRO A 84 9.09 6.84 -4.49
C PRO A 84 9.19 8.21 -5.19
N ASP A 85 9.72 8.24 -6.42
CA ASP A 85 9.87 9.46 -7.23
C ASP A 85 8.58 9.86 -7.98
N GLY A 86 7.46 9.16 -7.73
CA GLY A 86 6.17 9.46 -8.36
C GLY A 86 6.05 8.98 -9.80
N GLN A 87 6.81 7.95 -10.21
CA GLN A 87 6.58 7.29 -11.50
C GLN A 87 5.49 6.23 -11.36
N TYR A 88 4.60 6.18 -12.33
CA TYR A 88 3.45 5.28 -12.36
C TYR A 88 3.69 4.14 -13.34
N TYR A 89 3.47 2.92 -12.86
CA TYR A 89 3.55 1.71 -13.63
C TYR A 89 2.21 0.97 -13.60
N LEU A 90 1.72 0.55 -14.76
CA LEU A 90 0.47 -0.19 -14.91
C LEU A 90 0.75 -1.60 -15.44
N SER A 91 0.11 -2.59 -14.83
CA SER A 91 -0.01 -3.95 -15.33
C SER A 91 -1.46 -4.27 -15.64
N ARG A 92 -1.69 -4.96 -16.75
CA ARG A 92 -2.99 -5.54 -17.17
C ARG A 92 -2.84 -7.05 -17.43
N GLY A 93 -2.08 -7.73 -16.58
CA GLY A 93 -1.77 -9.16 -16.71
C GLY A 93 -0.66 -9.51 -17.71
N LYS A 94 0.08 -8.53 -18.24
CA LYS A 94 1.13 -8.73 -19.25
C LYS A 94 2.47 -8.07 -18.86
N GLY A 95 2.71 -7.94 -17.55
CA GLY A 95 3.85 -7.22 -16.98
C GLY A 95 3.59 -5.73 -16.76
N LEU A 96 4.46 -5.10 -15.97
CA LEU A 96 4.42 -3.68 -15.64
C LEU A 96 4.92 -2.83 -16.81
N ARG A 97 4.29 -1.67 -17.01
CA ARG A 97 4.64 -0.67 -18.04
C ARG A 97 4.62 0.70 -17.41
N TRP A 98 5.65 1.50 -17.68
CA TRP A 98 5.63 2.91 -17.32
C TRP A 98 4.53 3.64 -18.11
N VAL A 99 3.71 4.44 -17.41
CA VAL A 99 2.57 5.15 -18.03
C VAL A 99 2.56 6.65 -17.74
N ALA A 100 3.18 7.10 -16.65
CA ALA A 100 3.29 8.51 -16.30
C ALA A 100 4.43 8.74 -15.31
N GLY A 101 4.89 9.99 -15.21
CA GLY A 101 5.83 10.44 -14.19
C GLY A 101 5.66 11.93 -13.94
N VAL A 102 6.27 12.41 -12.86
CA VAL A 102 6.32 13.84 -12.55
C VAL A 102 7.15 14.56 -13.63
N GLN A 103 6.57 15.60 -14.26
CA GLN A 103 7.33 16.52 -15.11
C GLN A 103 8.04 17.53 -14.20
N SER A 104 9.34 17.72 -14.42
CA SER A 104 10.19 18.69 -13.72
C SER A 104 10.19 20.04 -14.43
#